data_AF-A0A8D8WK27-F1
#
_entry.id   AF-A0A8D8WK27-F1
#
_cell.length_a   1.000
_cell.length_b   1.000
_cell.length_c   1.000
_cell.angle_alpha   90.00
_cell.angle_beta   90.00
_cell.angle_gamma   90.00
#
_symmetry.space_group_name_H-M   'P 1'
#
loop_
_entity.id
_entity.type
_entity.pdbx_description
1 polymer ?
#
loop_
_entity_poly.entity_id
_entity_poly.type
_entity_poly.pdbx_seq_one_letter_code
_entity_poly.pdbx_strand_id
1 'polypeptide(L)'
;MCNEAVKSLPENFDPGVYYGWAKLSNSPTVYKMVMSVGWNPFYKNKTKSMEVHIIHEFGCDLYDLTLSVCVLGYSRPELDFNSLEDLIKEIRNDIQTASDNLDNEDAQQYATHPYFKHDSKCS
;
A
#
# COMPACT_ATOMS: atom_id res chain seq x y z
N MET A 1 -1.75 -7.66 -14.39
CA MET A 1 -0.84 -7.81 -13.24
C MET A 1 -1.51 -7.52 -11.89
N CYS A 2 -2.31 -6.46 -11.69
CA CYS A 2 -3.00 -6.24 -10.39
C CYS A 2 -4.01 -7.34 -9.97
N ASN A 3 -4.62 -8.05 -10.93
CA ASN A 3 -5.66 -9.05 -10.64
C ASN A 3 -5.15 -10.36 -10.03
N GLU A 4 -3.85 -10.67 -10.11
CA GLU A 4 -3.30 -11.92 -9.56
C GLU A 4 -2.91 -11.77 -8.09
N ALA A 5 -2.28 -10.64 -7.74
CA ALA A 5 -1.88 -10.34 -6.35
C ALA A 5 -3.09 -10.30 -5.39
N VAL A 6 -4.23 -9.76 -5.85
CA VAL A 6 -5.49 -9.75 -5.09
C VAL A 6 -5.99 -11.16 -4.79
N LYS A 7 -5.86 -12.10 -5.74
CA LYS A 7 -6.35 -13.48 -5.58
C LYS A 7 -5.47 -14.30 -4.64
N SER A 8 -4.21 -13.91 -4.46
CA SER A 8 -3.28 -14.52 -3.52
C SER A 8 -3.32 -13.91 -2.12
N LEU A 9 -4.18 -12.91 -1.88
CA LEU A 9 -4.34 -12.37 -0.54
C LEU A 9 -4.84 -13.46 0.41
N PRO A 10 -4.27 -13.57 1.62
CA PRO A 10 -4.81 -14.44 2.65
C PRO A 10 -6.28 -14.11 2.90
N GLU A 11 -7.11 -15.13 3.20
CA GLU A 11 -8.53 -14.91 3.48
C GLU A 11 -8.74 -13.94 4.65
N ASN A 12 -7.80 -13.92 5.60
CA ASN A 12 -7.75 -13.04 6.77
C ASN A 12 -7.12 -11.64 6.52
N PHE A 13 -7.14 -11.16 5.27
CA PHE A 13 -6.72 -9.79 4.94
C PHE A 13 -7.93 -8.85 4.94
N ASP A 14 -8.32 -8.34 6.11
CA ASP A 14 -9.54 -7.56 6.28
C ASP A 14 -9.57 -6.26 5.44
N PRO A 15 -10.76 -5.78 5.02
CA PRO A 15 -10.85 -4.46 4.42
C PRO A 15 -10.46 -3.36 5.40
N GLY A 16 -9.70 -2.38 4.92
CA GLY A 16 -9.22 -1.25 5.70
C GLY A 16 -7.92 -0.69 5.18
N VAL A 17 -7.28 0.11 6.03
CA VAL A 17 -6.02 0.80 5.71
C VAL A 17 -4.86 0.10 6.40
N TYR A 18 -3.83 -0.15 5.61
CA TYR A 18 -2.58 -0.77 6.01
C TYR A 18 -1.41 0.18 5.77
N TYR A 19 -0.28 -0.08 6.42
CA TYR A 19 0.96 0.64 6.20
C TYR A 19 2.13 -0.32 5.99
N GLY A 20 3.20 0.18 5.37
CA GLY A 20 4.40 -0.59 5.12
C GLY A 20 5.38 0.10 4.19
N TRP A 21 6.09 -0.72 3.43
CA TRP A 21 7.14 -0.29 2.52
C TRP A 21 6.80 -0.64 1.07
N ALA A 22 7.20 0.21 0.13
CA ALA A 22 7.07 -0.03 -1.29
C ALA A 22 8.35 0.31 -2.05
N LYS A 23 8.63 -0.44 -3.11
CA LYS A 23 9.72 -0.18 -4.06
C LYS A 23 9.18 -0.22 -5.49
N LEU A 24 9.56 0.78 -6.28
CA LEU A 24 9.33 0.81 -7.72
C LEU A 24 10.50 0.12 -8.44
N SER A 25 10.21 -0.63 -9.50
CA SER A 25 11.24 -1.36 -10.27
C SER A 25 12.31 -0.47 -10.93
N ASN A 26 12.03 0.81 -11.14
CA ASN A 26 12.98 1.77 -11.70
C ASN A 26 13.75 2.58 -10.65
N SER A 27 13.53 2.33 -9.35
CA SER A 27 14.14 3.08 -8.27
C SER A 27 14.86 2.13 -7.30
N PRO A 28 16.10 2.46 -6.87
CA PRO A 28 16.76 1.72 -5.80
C PRO A 28 16.15 2.03 -4.42
N THR A 29 15.34 3.07 -4.31
CA THR A 29 14.80 3.57 -3.05
C THR A 29 13.55 2.79 -2.63
N VAL A 30 13.49 2.45 -1.33
CA VAL A 30 12.30 1.92 -0.69
C VAL A 30 11.60 3.06 0.06
N TYR A 31 10.32 3.23 -0.20
CA TYR A 31 9.51 4.34 0.30
C TYR A 31 8.46 3.83 1.29
N LYS A 32 8.09 4.68 2.25
CA LYS A 32 6.92 4.44 3.09
C LYS A 32 5.65 4.46 2.22
N MET A 33 4.64 3.68 2.60
CA MET A 33 3.37 3.64 1.90
C MET A 33 2.20 3.41 2.84
N VAL A 34 1.01 3.82 2.40
CA VAL A 34 -0.27 3.33 2.89
C VAL A 34 -0.97 2.53 1.80
N MET A 35 -1.77 1.55 2.19
CA MET A 35 -2.54 0.72 1.28
C MET A 35 -3.99 0.62 1.75
N SER A 36 -4.93 0.98 0.89
CA SER A 36 -6.36 0.74 1.10
C SER A 36 -6.75 -0.59 0.49
N VAL A 37 -7.42 -1.44 1.27
CA VAL A 37 -8.03 -2.69 0.81
C VAL A 37 -9.52 -2.61 1.01
N GLY A 38 -10.27 -2.82 -0.07
CA GLY A 38 -11.73 -2.72 -0.06
C GLY A 38 -12.38 -3.75 -0.96
N TRP A 39 -13.70 -3.74 -1.04
CA TRP A 39 -14.45 -4.60 -1.96
C TRP A 39 -14.74 -3.87 -3.27
N ASN A 40 -14.54 -4.54 -4.40
CA ASN A 40 -14.85 -3.94 -5.70
C ASN A 40 -16.35 -4.10 -6.05
N PRO A 41 -17.14 -2.99 -6.10
CA PRO A 41 -18.56 -3.05 -6.39
C PRO A 41 -18.88 -3.51 -7.82
N PHE A 42 -17.98 -3.28 -8.77
CA PHE A 42 -18.16 -3.65 -10.17
C PHE A 42 -18.07 -5.17 -10.42
N TYR A 43 -17.48 -5.91 -9.48
CA TYR A 43 -17.38 -7.38 -9.52
C TYR A 43 -18.28 -8.04 -8.45
N LYS A 44 -19.43 -7.43 -8.15
CA LYS A 44 -20.41 -7.93 -7.18
C LYS A 44 -19.81 -8.17 -5.78
N ASN A 45 -18.82 -7.38 -5.38
CA ASN A 45 -18.08 -7.54 -4.12
C ASN A 45 -17.49 -8.95 -3.93
N LYS A 46 -17.12 -9.64 -5.01
CA LYS A 46 -16.49 -10.97 -4.94
C LYS A 46 -14.97 -10.90 -4.91
N THR A 47 -14.40 -9.75 -5.26
CA THR A 47 -12.96 -9.54 -5.34
C THR A 47 -12.59 -8.29 -4.56
N LYS A 48 -11.56 -8.41 -3.72
CA LYS A 48 -10.97 -7.25 -3.06
C LYS A 48 -10.28 -6.35 -4.10
N SER A 49 -10.16 -5.07 -3.82
CA SER A 49 -9.28 -4.13 -4.52
C SER A 49 -8.19 -3.67 -3.56
N MET A 50 -7.02 -3.35 -4.11
CA MET A 50 -5.92 -2.77 -3.35
C MET A 50 -5.43 -1.52 -4.06
N GLU A 51 -5.29 -0.44 -3.31
CA GLU A 51 -4.76 0.84 -3.78
C GLU A 51 -3.61 1.25 -2.87
N VAL A 52 -2.44 1.50 -3.45
CA VAL A 52 -1.24 1.88 -2.69
C VAL A 52 -0.93 3.36 -2.96
N HIS A 53 -0.75 4.12 -1.89
CA HIS A 53 -0.23 5.47 -1.93
C HIS A 53 1.18 5.49 -1.34
N ILE A 54 2.17 5.71 -2.20
CA ILE A 54 3.56 5.90 -1.79
C ILE A 54 3.68 7.29 -1.19
N ILE A 55 4.25 7.40 0.01
CA ILE A 55 4.46 8.67 0.74
C ILE A 55 5.71 9.36 0.17
N HIS A 56 5.61 9.77 -1.09
CA HIS A 56 6.64 10.49 -1.84
C HIS A 56 6.00 11.20 -3.04
N GLU A 57 6.42 12.43 -3.30
CA GLU A 57 5.99 13.16 -4.49
C GLU A 57 6.83 12.75 -5.70
N PHE A 58 6.19 12.13 -6.69
CA PHE A 58 6.82 11.81 -7.97
C PHE A 58 6.55 12.91 -8.98
N GLY A 59 7.57 13.32 -9.73
CA GLY A 59 7.45 14.27 -10.84
C GLY A 59 6.99 13.64 -12.17
N CYS A 60 6.62 12.37 -12.15
CA CYS A 60 6.18 11.61 -13.32
C CYS A 60 5.15 10.56 -12.95
N ASP A 61 4.42 10.08 -13.96
CA ASP A 61 3.50 8.96 -13.79
C ASP A 61 4.26 7.63 -13.61
N LEU A 62 3.67 6.72 -12.85
CA LEU A 62 4.27 5.44 -12.47
C LEU A 62 3.70 4.24 -13.26
N TYR A 63 3.03 4.49 -14.39
CA TYR A 63 2.47 3.43 -15.23
C TYR A 63 3.56 2.50 -15.77
N ASP A 64 3.19 1.24 -15.99
CA ASP A 64 4.06 0.15 -16.47
C ASP A 64 5.26 -0.21 -15.56
N LEU A 65 5.37 0.43 -14.39
CA LEU A 65 6.34 0.06 -13.37
C LEU A 65 5.79 -1.08 -12.49
N THR A 66 6.68 -1.99 -12.10
CA THR A 66 6.34 -3.01 -11.10
C THR A 66 6.48 -2.40 -9.71
N LEU A 67 5.42 -2.48 -8.92
CA LEU A 67 5.40 -2.09 -7.52
C LEU A 67 5.58 -3.33 -6.63
N SER A 68 6.66 -3.37 -5.87
CA SER A 68 6.86 -4.37 -4.81
C SER A 68 6.42 -3.78 -3.47
N VAL A 69 5.68 -4.54 -2.66
CA VAL A 69 5.06 -4.05 -1.42
C VAL A 69 5.34 -5.01 -0.28
N CYS A 70 5.70 -4.47 0.89
CA CYS A 70 5.80 -5.19 2.16
C CYS A 70 4.86 -4.53 3.16
N VAL A 71 3.76 -5.19 3.49
CA VAL A 71 2.79 -4.73 4.48
C VAL A 71 3.28 -5.11 5.87
N LEU A 72 3.32 -4.14 6.80
CA LEU A 72 3.79 -4.36 8.17
C LEU A 72 2.67 -4.32 9.20
N GLY A 73 1.60 -3.57 8.95
CA GLY A 73 0.53 -3.46 9.93
C GLY A 73 -0.77 -2.91 9.37
N TYR A 74 -1.83 -3.19 10.13
CA TYR A 74 -3.17 -2.66 9.93
C TYR A 74 -3.34 -1.38 10.77
N SER A 75 -3.85 -0.33 10.15
CA SER A 75 -4.08 0.97 10.79
C SER A 75 -5.52 1.06 11.32
N ARG A 76 -6.51 0.84 10.44
CA ARG A 76 -7.94 1.04 10.75
C ARG A 76 -8.85 0.37 9.72
N PRO A 77 -10.14 0.13 10.06
CA PRO A 77 -11.13 -0.34 9.08
C PRO A 77 -11.48 0.72 8.03
N GLU A 78 -12.20 0.29 6.98
CA GLU A 78 -12.86 1.21 6.05
C GLU A 78 -13.82 2.13 6.80
N LEU A 79 -13.90 3.39 6.38
CA LEU A 79 -14.77 4.39 6.97
C LEU A 79 -15.65 5.01 5.89
N ASP A 80 -16.90 5.27 6.24
CA ASP A 80 -17.80 6.09 5.44
C ASP A 80 -17.57 7.57 5.74
N PHE A 81 -17.45 8.38 4.68
CA PHE A 81 -17.23 9.82 4.81
C PHE A 81 -18.44 10.60 4.31
N ASN A 82 -18.86 11.59 5.11
CA ASN A 82 -19.98 12.46 4.77
C ASN A 82 -19.58 13.64 3.89
N SER A 83 -18.27 13.86 3.70
CA SER A 83 -17.73 14.93 2.87
C SER A 83 -16.37 14.58 2.27
N LEU A 84 -16.00 15.27 1.18
CA LEU A 84 -14.66 15.18 0.58
C LEU A 84 -13.58 15.67 1.56
N GLU A 85 -13.89 16.68 2.37
CA GLU A 85 -12.96 17.23 3.36
C GLU A 85 -12.62 16.20 4.44
N ASP A 86 -13.62 15.47 4.93
CA ASP A 86 -13.42 14.39 5.91
C ASP A 86 -12.56 13.27 5.32
N LEU A 87 -12.81 12.89 4.07
CA LEU A 87 -11.99 11.90 3.36
C LEU A 87 -10.52 12.36 3.25
N ILE A 88 -10.28 13.58 2.79
CA ILE A 88 -8.93 14.13 2.64
C ILE A 88 -8.23 14.20 4.00
N LYS A 89 -8.94 14.64 5.03
CA LYS A 89 -8.41 14.71 6.39
C LYS A 89 -7.98 13.33 6.88
N GLU A 90 -8.79 12.32 6.64
CA GLU A 90 -8.48 10.97 7.10
C GLU A 90 -7.32 10.34 6.33
N ILE A 91 -7.22 10.56 5.02
CA ILE A 91 -6.05 10.13 4.23
C ILE A 91 -4.76 10.75 4.78
N ARG A 92 -4.79 12.03 5.19
CA ARG A 92 -3.63 12.67 5.82
C ARG A 92 -3.29 12.06 7.18
N ASN A 93 -4.31 11.72 7.98
CA ASN A 93 -4.11 11.02 9.26
C ASN A 93 -3.49 9.65 9.04
N ASP A 94 -3.92 8.91 8.00
CA ASP A 94 -3.37 7.61 7.64
C ASP A 94 -1.88 7.72 7.27
N ILE A 95 -1.52 8.73 6.46
CA ILE A 95 -0.12 9.00 6.06
C ILE A 95 0.75 9.34 7.28
N GLN A 96 0.24 10.16 8.20
CA GLN A 96 0.95 10.52 9.43
C GLN A 96 1.16 9.29 10.32
N THR A 97 0.09 8.54 10.57
CA THR A 97 0.11 7.33 11.39
C THR A 97 1.07 6.29 10.81
N ALA A 98 1.05 6.09 9.49
CA ALA A 98 1.99 5.22 8.80
C ALA A 98 3.43 5.72 8.95
N SER A 99 3.65 7.03 8.82
CA SER A 99 4.98 7.62 8.98
C SER A 99 5.55 7.36 10.37
N ASP A 100 4.76 7.61 11.42
CA ASP A 100 5.14 7.42 12.82
C ASP A 100 5.42 5.93 13.12
N ASN A 101 4.56 5.02 12.65
CA ASN A 101 4.73 3.58 12.82
C ASN A 101 5.93 3.02 12.04
N LEU A 102 6.36 3.69 10.97
CA LEU A 102 7.49 3.26 10.15
C LEU A 102 8.83 3.87 10.60
N ASP A 103 8.83 4.89 11.46
CA ASP A 103 10.05 5.54 11.96
C ASP A 103 10.73 4.81 13.12
N ASN A 104 10.09 3.81 13.73
CA ASN A 104 10.75 2.96 14.72
C ASN A 104 11.75 1.97 14.07
N GLU A 105 12.78 1.58 14.84
CA GLU A 105 13.86 0.71 14.35
C GLU A 105 13.36 -0.66 13.86
N ASP A 106 12.36 -1.21 14.54
CA ASP A 106 11.77 -2.50 14.20
C ASP A 106 11.11 -2.48 12.82
N ALA A 107 10.49 -1.38 12.43
CA ALA A 107 9.88 -1.22 11.11
C ALA A 107 10.92 -0.88 10.03
N GLN A 108 11.94 -0.09 10.37
CA GLN A 108 12.99 0.36 9.44
C GLN A 108 13.83 -0.79 8.88
N GLN A 109 14.04 -1.86 9.66
CA GLN A 109 14.81 -3.02 9.17
C GLN A 109 14.18 -3.64 7.90
N TYR A 110 12.85 -3.57 7.75
CA TYR A 110 12.13 -4.11 6.60
C TYR A 110 12.35 -3.30 5.32
N ALA A 111 12.70 -2.01 5.41
CA ALA A 111 13.07 -1.21 4.23
C ALA A 111 14.35 -1.75 3.56
N THR A 112 15.19 -2.47 4.30
CA THR A 112 16.44 -3.08 3.79
C THR A 112 16.32 -4.58 3.51
N HIS A 113 15.13 -5.15 3.67
CA HIS A 113 14.90 -6.58 3.57
C HIS A 113 15.28 -7.12 2.16
N PRO A 114 15.88 -8.32 2.04
CA PRO A 114 16.27 -8.91 0.75
C PRO A 114 15.15 -9.02 -0.28
N TYR A 115 13.89 -9.05 0.16
CA TYR A 115 12.71 -8.97 -0.71
C TYR A 115 12.79 -7.81 -1.72
N PHE A 116 13.28 -6.64 -1.30
CA PHE A 116 13.42 -5.47 -2.18
C PHE A 116 14.69 -5.47 -3.05
N LYS A 117 15.58 -6.46 -2.88
CA LYS A 117 16.84 -6.59 -3.64
C LYS A 117 16.68 -7.36 -4.95
N HIS A 118 15.55 -8.02 -5.15
CA HIS A 118 15.25 -8.69 -6.41
C HIS A 118 14.34 -7.82 -7.26
N ASP A 119 14.87 -7.34 -8.38
CA ASP A 119 14.01 -6.86 -9.44
C ASP A 119 13.35 -8.09 -10.03
N SER A 120 12.05 -8.25 -9.76
CA SER A 120 11.23 -9.30 -10.34
C SER A 120 11.37 -9.20 -11.86
N LYS A 121 12.21 -10.05 -12.45
CA LYS A 121 12.22 -10.23 -13.90
C LYS A 121 10.88 -10.82 -14.27
N CYS A 122 10.05 -10.07 -14.98
CA CYS A 122 8.98 -10.68 -15.77
C CYS A 122 9.63 -11.65 -16.76
N SER A 123 9.50 -12.94 -16.51
CA SER A 123 9.73 -14.02 -17.47
C SER A 123 8.48 -14.26 -18.30
#